data_AF-A0A0S8FNR4-F1
#
_entry.id   AF-A0A0S8FNR4-F1
#
_cell.length_a   1.000
_cell.length_b   1.000
_cell.length_c   1.000
_cell.angle_alpha   90.00
_cell.angle_beta   90.00
_cell.angle_gamma   90.00
#
_symmetry.space_group_name_H-M   'P 1'
#
loop_
_entity.id
_entity.type
_entity.pdbx_description
1 polymer ?
#
loop_
_entity_poly.entity_id
_entity_poly.type
_entity_poly.pdbx_seq_one_letter_code
_entity_poly.pdbx_strand_id
1 'polypeptide(L)'
;MTRRAARPDAAPGEERIALFNAHAEPFDGYLEHELCLLGLGARRFRLLDEGGRTVPCQPVEPTAKVDFMTRLLFRASLHPRERRLLRAAEAPD
;
A
#
# COMPACT_ATOMS: atom_id res chain seq x y z
N MET A 1 8.03 2.44 -31.87
CA MET A 1 7.48 1.31 -31.08
C MET A 1 8.45 1.01 -29.95
N THR A 2 8.11 1.36 -28.71
CA THR A 2 8.84 0.91 -27.52
C THR A 2 7.82 0.32 -26.57
N ARG A 3 7.62 -0.99 -26.68
CA ARG A 3 6.81 -1.78 -25.75
C ARG A 3 7.59 -1.81 -24.43
N ARG A 4 7.42 -0.79 -23.57
CA ARG A 4 7.75 -0.93 -22.15
C ARG A 4 6.89 -2.08 -21.67
N ALA A 5 7.50 -3.24 -21.43
CA ALA A 5 6.83 -4.27 -20.65
C ALA A 5 6.54 -3.60 -19.30
N ALA A 6 5.28 -3.19 -19.10
CA ALA A 6 4.82 -2.77 -17.80
C ALA A 6 5.00 -4.00 -16.92
N ARG A 7 6.05 -4.00 -16.09
CA ARG A 7 6.17 -5.00 -15.04
C ARG A 7 4.90 -4.83 -14.21
N PRO A 8 4.06 -5.86 -14.06
CA PRO A 8 2.85 -5.72 -13.27
C PRO A 8 3.26 -5.30 -11.87
N ASP A 9 2.53 -4.35 -11.30
CA ASP A 9 2.87 -3.78 -10.00
C ASP A 9 2.79 -4.81 -8.88
N ALA A 10 2.01 -5.88 -9.08
CA ALA A 10 1.86 -7.04 -8.21
C ALA A 10 1.91 -8.36 -9.01
N ALA A 11 2.43 -9.43 -8.40
CA ALA A 11 2.24 -10.79 -8.91
C ALA A 11 0.83 -11.33 -8.56
N PRO A 12 0.33 -12.38 -9.23
CA PRO A 12 -0.93 -13.00 -8.83
C PRO A 12 -0.94 -13.40 -7.35
N GLY A 13 -1.96 -12.95 -6.61
CA GLY A 13 -2.09 -13.18 -5.17
C GLY A 13 -1.30 -12.22 -4.27
N GLU A 14 -0.54 -11.27 -4.83
CA GLU A 14 0.07 -10.20 -4.04
C GLU A 14 -0.86 -8.99 -3.95
N GLU A 15 -1.06 -8.50 -2.73
CA GLU A 15 -1.73 -7.23 -2.48
C GLU A 15 -0.69 -6.11 -2.33
N ARG A 16 -0.76 -5.10 -3.19
CA ARG A 16 0.18 -3.97 -3.19
C ARG A 16 -0.54 -2.62 -3.30
N ILE A 17 0.03 -1.63 -2.62
CA ILE A 17 -0.41 -0.24 -2.64
C ILE A 17 0.60 0.55 -3.47
N ALA A 18 0.15 1.19 -4.54
CA ALA A 18 0.98 2.09 -5.33
C ALA A 18 0.76 3.53 -4.89
N LEU A 19 1.82 4.16 -4.39
CA LEU A 19 1.84 5.57 -4.02
C LEU A 19 2.42 6.39 -5.16
N PHE A 20 1.74 7.47 -5.51
CA PHE A 20 2.19 8.39 -6.56
C PHE A 20 2.18 9.82 -6.03
N ASN A 21 3.35 10.46 -6.01
CA ASN A 21 3.42 11.89 -5.83
C ASN A 21 3.38 12.58 -7.20
N ALA A 22 2.20 13.00 -7.64
CA ALA A 22 2.03 13.72 -8.90
C ALA A 22 2.40 15.22 -8.80
N HIS A 23 2.86 15.71 -7.66
CA HIS A 23 3.27 17.11 -7.49
C HIS A 23 4.75 17.32 -7.86
N ALA A 24 5.11 18.60 -8.05
CA ALA A 24 6.50 19.01 -8.25
C ALA A 24 7.26 19.22 -6.93
N GLU A 25 6.57 19.10 -5.79
CA GLU A 25 7.09 19.29 -4.44
C GLU A 25 7.11 17.94 -3.70
N PRO A 26 8.01 17.77 -2.71
CA PRO A 26 8.01 16.57 -1.89
C PRO A 26 6.75 16.50 -1.02
N PHE A 27 6.28 15.29 -0.78
CA PHE A 27 5.24 15.00 0.20
C PHE A 27 5.89 14.36 1.43
N ASP A 28 5.55 14.83 2.62
CA ASP A 28 5.81 14.12 3.87
C ASP A 28 4.60 14.28 4.79
N GLY A 29 3.89 13.18 5.02
CA GLY A 29 2.64 13.21 5.77
C GLY A 29 1.98 11.87 5.92
N TYR A 30 0.77 11.90 6.46
CA TYR A 30 -0.07 10.73 6.65
C TYR A 30 -0.96 10.49 5.43
N LEU A 31 -1.07 9.23 5.03
CA LEU A 31 -1.92 8.76 3.96
C LEU A 31 -2.94 7.77 4.52
N GLU A 32 -4.20 7.96 4.14
CA GLU A 32 -5.27 6.98 4.33
C GLU A 32 -5.42 6.12 3.08
N HIS A 33 -5.57 4.81 3.25
CA HIS A 33 -5.82 3.89 2.15
C HIS A 33 -6.81 2.80 2.57
N GLU A 34 -7.75 2.49 1.67
CA GLU A 34 -8.62 1.33 1.80
C GLU A 34 -8.05 0.16 1.02
N LEU A 35 -7.71 -0.91 1.73
CA LEU A 35 -7.12 -2.12 1.19
C LEU A 35 -8.16 -3.25 1.17
N CYS A 36 -8.24 -3.95 0.04
CA CYS A 36 -9.01 -5.19 -0.09
C CYS A 36 -8.17 -6.38 0.37
N LEU A 37 -8.65 -7.14 1.35
CA LEU A 37 -7.94 -8.25 1.98
C LEU A 37 -8.36 -9.63 1.45
N LEU A 38 -9.06 -9.70 0.31
CA LEU A 38 -9.55 -10.98 -0.24
C LEU A 38 -8.42 -12.01 -0.41
N GLY A 39 -7.20 -11.59 -0.77
CA GLY A 39 -6.03 -12.48 -0.90
C GLY A 39 -5.30 -12.80 0.41
N LEU A 40 -5.46 -11.99 1.46
CA LEU A 40 -4.74 -12.13 2.74
C LEU A 40 -5.57 -12.81 3.83
N GLY A 41 -6.89 -12.91 3.62
CA GLY A 41 -7.84 -13.32 4.65
C GLY A 41 -8.02 -12.26 5.74
N ALA A 42 -8.93 -12.48 6.70
CA ALA A 42 -9.18 -11.57 7.82
C ALA A 42 -8.05 -11.53 8.87
N ARG A 43 -6.81 -11.83 8.47
CA ARG A 43 -5.64 -11.99 9.33
C ARG A 43 -4.94 -10.66 9.59
N ARG A 44 -4.13 -10.63 10.65
CA ARG A 44 -3.20 -9.53 10.91
C ARG A 44 -2.22 -9.46 9.74
N PHE A 45 -2.00 -8.26 9.21
CA PHE A 45 -1.02 -8.01 8.16
C PHE A 45 -0.06 -6.89 8.57
N ARG A 46 1.07 -6.83 7.88
CA ARG A 46 2.03 -5.73 7.96
C ARG A 46 2.19 -5.13 6.59
N LEU A 47 2.43 -3.83 6.56
CA LEU A 47 2.78 -3.11 5.36
C LEU A 47 4.31 -3.09 5.22
N LEU A 48 4.82 -3.48 4.06
CA LEU A 48 6.25 -3.56 3.78
C LEU A 48 6.62 -2.59 2.65
N ASP A 49 7.76 -1.92 2.76
CA ASP A 49 8.34 -1.14 1.67
C ASP A 49 9.05 -2.02 0.63
N GLU A 50 9.58 -1.42 -0.44
CA GLU A 50 10.30 -2.13 -1.50
C GLU A 50 11.60 -2.81 -1.02
N GLY A 51 12.13 -2.39 0.13
CA GLY A 51 13.26 -3.05 0.81
C GLY A 51 12.83 -4.15 1.78
N GLY A 52 11.54 -4.45 1.90
CA GLY A 52 10.99 -5.42 2.83
C GLY A 52 10.90 -4.94 4.29
N ARG A 53 11.12 -3.65 4.56
CA ARG A 53 11.03 -3.08 5.91
C ARG A 53 9.58 -2.79 6.25
N THR A 54 9.22 -3.00 7.51
CA THR A 54 7.86 -2.68 7.99
C THR A 54 7.62 -1.17 8.00
N VAL A 55 6.53 -0.76 7.35
CA VAL A 55 5.96 0.57 7.44
C VAL A 55 4.93 0.57 8.57
N PRO A 56 5.14 1.39 9.64
CA PRO A 56 4.16 1.52 10.69
C PRO A 56 2.81 2.02 10.13
N CYS A 57 1.75 1.28 10.43
CA CYS A 57 0.39 1.63 10.03
C CYS A 57 -0.57 1.35 11.18
N GLN A 58 -1.65 2.13 11.26
CA GLN A 58 -2.75 1.89 12.19
C GLN A 58 -4.03 1.62 11.41
N PRO A 59 -4.87 0.67 11.86
CA PRO A 59 -6.23 0.53 11.35
C PRO A 59 -7.05 1.79 11.66
N VAL A 60 -7.91 2.17 10.73
CA VAL A 60 -8.92 3.23 10.89
C VAL A 60 -10.28 2.57 10.75
N GLU A 61 -11.20 2.85 11.68
CA GLU A 61 -12.56 2.32 11.58
C GLU A 61 -13.25 2.89 10.33
N PRO A 62 -13.73 2.05 9.40
CA PRO A 62 -14.39 2.55 8.20
C PRO A 62 -15.78 3.08 8.55
N THR A 63 -16.18 4.20 7.93
CA THR A 63 -17.52 4.78 8.10
C THR A 63 -18.63 3.89 7.50
N ALA A 64 -18.30 3.03 6.54
CA ALA A 64 -19.17 2.00 6.00
C ALA A 64 -18.45 0.64 6.08
N LYS A 65 -19.11 -0.36 6.68
CA LYS A 65 -18.56 -1.73 6.70
C LYS A 65 -18.82 -2.40 5.37
N VAL A 66 -17.76 -2.53 4.59
CA VAL A 66 -17.71 -3.40 3.41
C VAL A 66 -16.86 -4.60 3.78
N ASP A 67 -17.40 -5.81 3.61
CA ASP A 67 -16.67 -7.03 3.94
C ASP A 67 -15.33 -7.08 3.19
N PHE A 68 -14.31 -7.60 3.86
CA PHE A 68 -12.93 -7.74 3.34
C PHE A 68 -12.20 -6.42 3.03
N MET A 69 -12.79 -5.26 3.32
CA MET A 69 -12.10 -3.97 3.23
C MET A 69 -11.57 -3.55 4.61
N THR A 70 -10.34 -3.03 4.63
CA THR A 70 -9.76 -2.39 5.81
C THR A 70 -9.24 -1.01 5.44
N ARG A 71 -9.43 -0.03 6.31
CA ARG A 71 -8.83 1.30 6.15
C ARG A 71 -7.61 1.42 7.03
N LEU A 72 -6.55 1.99 6.48
CA LEU A 72 -5.26 2.13 7.14
C LEU A 72 -4.79 3.57 7.06
N LEU A 73 -4.16 4.04 8.14
CA LEU A 73 -3.38 5.26 8.15
C LEU A 73 -1.90 4.92 8.34
N PHE A 74 -1.04 5.46 7.48
CA PHE A 74 0.41 5.31 7.58
C PHE A 74 1.11 6.59 7.14
N ARG A 75 2.34 6.81 7.63
CA ARG A 75 3.16 7.93 7.17
C ARG A 75 3.96 7.53 5.93
N ALA A 76 4.06 8.45 4.97
CA ALA A 76 4.90 8.29 3.80
C ALA A 76 5.63 9.60 3.49
N SER A 77 6.86 9.45 2.99
CA SER A 77 7.63 10.56 2.43
C SER A 77 8.00 10.22 0.98
N LEU A 78 7.57 11.04 0.03
CA LEU A 78 7.70 10.83 -1.41
C LEU A 78 8.35 12.05 -2.06
N HIS A 79 9.40 11.83 -2.86
CA HIS A 79 10.01 12.85 -3.70
C HIS A 79 9.03 13.35 -4.78
N PRO A 80 9.28 14.53 -5.36
CA PRO A 80 8.54 15.00 -6.53
C PRO A 80 8.51 13.94 -7.63
N ARG A 81 7.33 13.69 -8.21
CA ARG A 81 7.13 12.74 -9.32
C ARG A 81 7.54 11.30 -8.99
N GLU A 82 7.68 10.96 -7.70
CA GLU A 82 8.02 9.61 -7.27
C GLU A 82 6.81 8.66 -7.38
N ARG A 83 7.11 7.42 -7.72
CA ARG A 83 6.24 6.26 -7.49
C ARG A 83 6.92 5.32 -6.51
N ARG A 84 6.18 4.87 -5.50
CA ARG A 84 6.63 3.86 -4.54
C ARG A 84 5.61 2.74 -4.42
N LEU A 85 6.08 1.51 -4.25
CA LEU A 85 5.20 0.37 -3.98
C LEU A 85 5.32 -0.06 -2.51
N LEU A 86 4.17 -0.32 -1.89
CA LEU A 86 4.10 -1.00 -0.61
C LEU A 86 3.41 -2.36 -0.82
N ARG A 87 3.81 -3.36 -0.04
CA ARG A 87 3.23 -4.71 -0.09
C ARG A 87 2.54 -5.02 1.23
N ALA A 88 1.29 -5.46 1.16
CA ALA A 88 0.63 -6.05 2.30
C ALA A 88 1.02 -7.53 2.39
N ALA A 89 1.49 -7.94 3.56
CA ALA A 89 1.93 -9.32 3.82
C ALA A 89 1.38 -9.78 5.18
N GLU A 90 1.19 -11.08 5.33
CA GLU A 90 0.77 -11.67 6.60
C GLU A 90 1.74 -11.28 7.74
N ALA A 91 1.18 -10.92 8.88
CA ALA A 91 1.96 -10.70 10.09
C ALA A 91 2.28 -12.06 10.73
N PRO A 92 3.51 -12.27 11.25
CA PRO A 92 3.78 -13.43 12.08
C PRO A 92 2.91 -13.38 13.35
N ASP A 93 2.55 -14.56 13.84
CA ASP A 93 1.78 -14.74 15.08
C ASP A 93 2.49 -14.14 16.31
#